data_AF-A0A2D8RS97-F1
#
_entry.id   AF-A0A2D8RS97-F1
#
_cell.length_a   1.000
_cell.length_b   1.000
_cell.length_c   1.000
_cell.angle_alpha   90.00
_cell.angle_beta   90.00
_cell.angle_gamma   90.00
#
_symmetry.space_group_name_H-M   'P 1'
#
loop_
_entity.id
_entity.type
_entity.pdbx_description
1 polymer ?
#
loop_
_entity_poly.entity_id
_entity_poly.type
_entity_poly.pdbx_seq_one_letter_code
_entity_poly.pdbx_strand_id
1 'polypeptide(L)'
;MDTFESKTNKRNWLISLIAPLALFMAGCNVSVIDLTPSTIKSNPSNVYTITAQIRIKNSAVVAQSLRPQIVIDGQVHPMTLAPGSDILFEYDYRMPVGRTEAAYYMLVQYDRITEDGVAAREIVSELSRFIVENRYSVELEVNRAPVGSRVAVLGRGFSRDDKILVGDIPAATRFDSSTSLSFYVPSLPEGRGYEVKVIGISGEMYAGSIRIDSSRVSVRLQPSTLAQGQTSTLVFTIPEEAPPGGLEIDVTTDVPDSVIMDTVRIESGQRSTSVVVQGGSPGSGSLFINIPGYSEVVVPVTVN
;
A
#
# COMPACT_ATOMS: atom_id res chain seq x y z
N MET A 1 -84.27 -63.19 -2.10
CA MET A 1 -84.65 -62.49 -0.85
C MET A 1 -83.34 -62.16 -0.18
N ASP A 2 -82.61 -61.14 -0.67
CA ASP A 2 -82.79 -59.70 -0.34
C ASP A 2 -82.80 -59.54 1.18
N THR A 3 -81.85 -58.85 1.82
CA THR A 3 -81.55 -57.41 1.63
C THR A 3 -80.16 -57.00 2.15
N PHE A 4 -79.65 -55.93 1.54
CA PHE A 4 -78.52 -55.05 1.94
C PHE A 4 -78.64 -54.48 3.38
N GLU A 5 -77.50 -54.21 4.05
CA GLU A 5 -77.01 -52.84 4.32
C GLU A 5 -75.71 -52.75 5.17
N SER A 6 -74.78 -51.97 4.62
CA SER A 6 -73.81 -51.01 5.20
C SER A 6 -73.62 -50.91 6.73
N LYS A 7 -72.33 -50.95 7.15
CA LYS A 7 -71.76 -49.89 8.00
C LYS A 7 -70.22 -49.86 7.96
N THR A 8 -69.71 -48.78 7.38
CA THR A 8 -68.35 -48.24 7.52
C THR A 8 -67.91 -48.11 8.98
N ASN A 9 -66.70 -48.56 9.30
CA ASN A 9 -65.95 -48.00 10.42
C ASN A 9 -64.45 -47.92 10.10
N LYS A 10 -63.96 -46.69 9.98
CA LYS A 10 -62.54 -46.35 9.80
C LYS A 10 -61.79 -46.71 11.08
N ARG A 11 -60.70 -47.48 10.97
CA ARG A 11 -59.66 -47.50 12.02
C ARG A 11 -58.29 -47.60 11.37
N ASN A 12 -57.53 -46.53 11.54
CA ASN A 12 -56.12 -46.38 11.22
C ASN A 12 -55.32 -47.63 11.59
N TRP A 13 -54.40 -48.05 10.72
CA TRP A 13 -53.08 -48.61 11.05
C TRP A 13 -52.12 -48.30 9.89
N LEU A 14 -51.44 -47.15 10.02
CA LEU A 14 -50.12 -46.92 9.45
C LEU A 14 -49.11 -47.69 10.30
N ILE A 15 -48.23 -48.47 9.67
CA ILE A 15 -46.79 -48.69 10.00
C ILE A 15 -46.28 -49.92 9.21
N SER A 16 -45.02 -49.82 8.77
CA SER A 16 -44.14 -50.82 8.12
C SER A 16 -44.16 -50.89 6.59
N LEU A 17 -43.04 -50.76 5.87
CA LEU A 17 -41.66 -50.47 6.26
C LEU A 17 -40.93 -50.04 4.98
N ILE A 18 -40.37 -48.83 4.96
CA ILE A 18 -39.47 -48.35 3.91
C ILE A 18 -38.07 -48.84 4.27
N ALA A 19 -37.55 -49.80 3.52
CA ALA A 19 -36.12 -50.11 3.45
C ALA A 19 -35.82 -50.41 1.98
N PRO A 20 -35.13 -49.50 1.26
CA PRO A 20 -33.68 -49.39 1.43
C PRO A 20 -33.19 -47.93 1.29
N LEU A 21 -32.89 -47.27 2.40
CA LEU A 21 -32.16 -46.00 2.38
C LEU A 21 -31.22 -45.91 3.60
N ALA A 22 -30.44 -46.95 3.83
CA ALA A 22 -29.52 -47.05 4.96
C ALA A 22 -28.16 -47.65 4.57
N LEU A 23 -27.61 -47.27 3.41
CA LEU A 23 -26.30 -47.74 2.94
C LEU A 23 -25.38 -46.62 2.41
N PHE A 24 -25.51 -45.41 2.98
CA PHE A 24 -24.54 -44.32 2.78
C PHE A 24 -24.02 -43.70 4.09
N MET A 25 -24.09 -44.42 5.22
CA MET A 25 -23.33 -44.06 6.42
C MET A 25 -21.94 -44.70 6.39
N ALA A 26 -21.16 -44.42 5.34
CA ALA A 26 -19.72 -44.61 5.42
C ALA A 26 -19.18 -43.50 6.35
N GLY A 27 -19.04 -43.82 7.64
CA GLY A 27 -18.45 -42.92 8.61
C GLY A 27 -17.08 -42.44 8.12
N CYS A 28 -16.86 -41.13 8.14
CA CYS A 28 -15.59 -40.53 7.73
C CYS A 28 -14.48 -40.98 8.69
N ASN A 29 -13.57 -41.83 8.21
CA ASN A 29 -12.55 -42.49 9.04
C ASN A 29 -11.43 -41.56 9.52
N VAL A 30 -11.17 -40.49 8.76
CA VAL A 30 -10.17 -39.46 9.05
C VAL A 30 -10.83 -38.10 8.83
N SER A 31 -10.64 -37.17 9.75
CA SER A 31 -11.12 -35.79 9.64
C SER A 31 -9.98 -34.89 9.21
N VAL A 32 -10.21 -34.04 8.21
CA VAL A 32 -9.27 -32.99 7.79
C VAL A 32 -9.95 -31.65 8.01
N ILE A 33 -9.32 -30.76 8.78
CA ILE A 33 -9.80 -29.41 9.05
C ILE A 33 -8.67 -28.45 8.66
N ASP A 34 -8.95 -27.56 7.73
CA ASP A 34 -8.04 -26.47 7.38
C ASP A 34 -8.09 -25.40 8.48
N LEU A 35 -6.92 -25.04 9.01
CA LEU A 35 -6.76 -24.02 10.05
C LEU A 35 -6.07 -22.77 9.52
N THR A 36 -5.77 -22.72 8.23
CA THR A 36 -5.13 -21.59 7.59
C THR A 36 -6.10 -20.40 7.52
N PRO A 37 -5.72 -19.21 8.01
CA PRO A 37 -6.55 -18.03 7.86
C PRO A 37 -6.78 -17.70 6.38
N SER A 38 -8.00 -17.28 6.04
CA SER A 38 -8.32 -16.80 4.69
C SER A 38 -7.55 -15.52 4.30
N THR A 39 -7.01 -14.82 5.29
CA THR A 39 -6.22 -13.61 5.12
C THR A 39 -4.99 -13.63 6.01
N ILE A 40 -3.80 -13.49 5.41
CA ILE A 40 -2.51 -13.52 6.11
C ILE A 40 -1.77 -12.21 5.84
N LYS A 41 -1.05 -11.68 6.84
CA LYS A 41 -0.23 -10.48 6.63
C LYS A 41 1.02 -10.83 5.81
N SER A 42 1.36 -9.97 4.85
CA SER A 42 2.63 -10.05 4.13
C SER A 42 3.83 -10.05 5.07
N ASN A 43 4.86 -10.82 4.73
CA ASN A 43 6.09 -10.95 5.49
C ASN A 43 7.35 -10.88 4.59
N PRO A 44 8.53 -10.55 5.14
CA PRO A 44 9.74 -10.37 4.34
C PRO A 44 10.28 -11.64 3.67
N SER A 45 10.00 -12.82 4.22
CA SER A 45 10.45 -14.09 3.64
C SER A 45 9.60 -14.54 2.45
N ASN A 46 8.41 -13.96 2.28
CA ASN A 46 7.40 -14.37 1.31
C ASN A 46 7.04 -15.86 1.41
N VAL A 47 7.08 -16.40 2.63
CA VAL A 47 6.74 -17.79 2.96
C VAL A 47 5.55 -17.78 3.91
N TYR A 48 4.52 -18.56 3.58
CA TYR A 48 3.26 -18.62 4.31
C TYR A 48 2.98 -20.07 4.71
N THR A 49 2.81 -20.30 6.00
CA THR A 49 2.52 -21.62 6.54
C THR A 49 1.04 -21.94 6.38
N ILE A 50 0.75 -23.04 5.72
CA ILE A 50 -0.60 -23.61 5.55
C ILE A 50 -0.73 -24.75 6.56
N THR A 51 -1.75 -24.71 7.39
CA THR A 51 -1.91 -25.62 8.54
C THR A 51 -3.20 -26.42 8.43
N ALA A 52 -3.10 -27.74 8.58
CA ALA A 52 -4.24 -28.64 8.64
C ALA A 52 -4.23 -29.46 9.93
N GLN A 53 -5.40 -29.64 10.53
CA GLN A 53 -5.61 -30.62 11.59
C GLN A 53 -6.18 -31.90 11.01
N ILE A 54 -5.47 -33.02 11.23
CA ILE A 54 -5.85 -34.34 10.76
C ILE A 54 -6.07 -35.25 11.96
N ARG A 55 -7.29 -35.77 12.12
CA ARG A 55 -7.66 -36.67 13.23
C ARG A 55 -8.17 -38.00 12.70
N ILE A 56 -7.61 -39.10 13.20
CA ILE A 56 -8.18 -40.43 13.00
C ILE A 56 -9.44 -40.56 13.86
N LYS A 57 -10.57 -40.90 13.23
CA LYS A 57 -11.86 -41.13 13.90
C LYS A 57 -12.20 -42.62 14.05
N ASN A 58 -11.52 -43.49 13.31
CA ASN A 58 -11.78 -44.92 13.28
C ASN A 58 -10.50 -45.72 13.54
N SER A 59 -10.53 -46.63 14.51
CA SER A 59 -9.39 -47.51 14.86
C SER A 59 -9.00 -48.49 13.76
N ALA A 60 -9.85 -48.67 12.73
CA ALA A 60 -9.49 -49.43 11.53
C ALA A 60 -8.43 -48.74 10.65
N VAL A 61 -8.12 -47.46 10.90
CA VAL A 61 -7.05 -46.75 10.17
C VAL A 61 -5.68 -47.13 10.73
N VAL A 62 -4.75 -47.48 9.85
CA VAL A 62 -3.35 -47.74 10.23
C VAL A 62 -2.66 -46.40 10.43
N ALA A 63 -2.49 -45.95 11.68
CA ALA A 63 -2.01 -44.58 11.97
C ALA A 63 -0.69 -44.21 11.28
N GLN A 64 0.26 -45.14 11.20
CA GLN A 64 1.58 -44.91 10.57
C GLN A 64 1.52 -44.81 9.03
N SER A 65 0.39 -45.16 8.42
CA SER A 65 0.20 -45.06 6.97
C SER A 65 -0.25 -43.67 6.51
N LEU A 66 -0.58 -42.76 7.43
CA LEU A 66 -1.04 -41.41 7.12
C LEU A 66 0.03 -40.66 6.31
N ARG A 67 -0.37 -40.20 5.12
CA ARG A 67 0.44 -39.34 4.25
C ARG A 67 -0.34 -38.07 3.91
N PRO A 68 -0.24 -37.04 4.76
CA PRO A 68 -0.80 -35.72 4.46
C PRO A 68 -0.01 -35.01 3.36
N GLN A 69 -0.74 -34.50 2.39
CA GLN A 69 -0.23 -33.77 1.24
C GLN A 69 -1.10 -32.53 1.00
N ILE A 70 -0.50 -31.52 0.39
CA ILE A 70 -1.18 -30.34 -0.10
C ILE A 70 -1.00 -30.26 -1.60
N VAL A 71 -2.07 -29.88 -2.30
CA VAL A 71 -2.03 -29.57 -3.73
C VAL A 71 -2.19 -28.07 -3.90
N ILE A 72 -1.17 -27.41 -4.43
CA ILE A 72 -1.11 -25.98 -4.68
C ILE A 72 -0.42 -25.76 -6.02
N ASP A 73 -0.93 -24.85 -6.85
CA ASP A 73 -0.46 -24.65 -8.24
C ASP A 73 -0.43 -25.91 -9.11
N GLY A 74 -1.31 -26.88 -8.81
CA GLY A 74 -1.37 -28.16 -9.52
C GLY A 74 -0.22 -29.11 -9.17
N GLN A 75 0.62 -28.77 -8.19
CA GLN A 75 1.72 -29.61 -7.71
C GLN A 75 1.38 -30.19 -6.32
N VAL A 76 1.79 -31.44 -6.11
CA VAL A 76 1.58 -32.16 -4.85
C VAL A 76 2.82 -32.04 -3.98
N HIS A 77 2.65 -31.60 -2.74
CA HIS A 77 3.72 -31.47 -1.76
C HIS A 77 3.38 -32.21 -0.46
N PRO A 78 4.36 -32.90 0.18
CA PRO A 78 4.13 -33.48 1.49
C PRO A 78 4.01 -32.40 2.57
N MET A 79 3.12 -32.59 3.53
CA MET A 79 3.07 -31.77 4.74
C MET A 79 3.90 -32.40 5.85
N THR A 80 4.45 -31.58 6.74
CA THR A 80 5.25 -31.99 7.89
C THR A 80 4.44 -31.90 9.18
N LEU A 81 4.63 -32.85 10.09
CA LEU A 81 4.00 -32.78 11.42
C LEU A 81 4.57 -31.60 12.21
N ALA A 82 3.70 -30.78 12.78
CA ALA A 82 4.08 -29.62 13.57
C ALA A 82 4.80 -30.06 14.86
N PRO A 83 5.88 -29.38 15.29
CA PRO A 83 6.62 -29.73 16.51
C PRO A 83 5.71 -29.80 17.74
N GLY A 84 5.75 -30.92 18.47
CA GLY A 84 4.94 -31.11 19.68
C GLY A 84 3.45 -31.37 19.44
N SER A 85 3.03 -31.59 18.19
CA SER A 85 1.68 -32.02 17.84
C SER A 85 1.66 -33.42 17.24
N ASP A 86 0.60 -34.17 17.50
CA ASP A 86 0.34 -35.47 16.86
C ASP A 86 -0.70 -35.36 15.72
N ILE A 87 -1.30 -34.18 15.53
CA ILE A 87 -2.46 -33.99 14.65
C ILE A 87 -2.37 -32.76 13.74
N LEU A 88 -1.43 -31.85 13.99
CA LEU A 88 -1.25 -30.65 13.17
C LEU A 88 -0.16 -30.89 12.14
N PHE A 89 -0.49 -30.62 10.88
CA PHE A 89 0.42 -30.74 9.76
C PHE A 89 0.55 -29.38 9.08
N GLU A 90 1.77 -29.04 8.70
CA GLU A 90 2.16 -27.74 8.17
C GLU A 90 2.87 -27.90 6.83
N TYR A 91 2.69 -26.91 5.96
CA TYR A 91 3.46 -26.75 4.74
C TYR A 91 3.80 -25.28 4.54
N ASP A 92 5.09 -24.98 4.40
CA ASP A 92 5.59 -23.64 4.14
C ASP A 92 5.59 -23.36 2.64
N TYR A 93 4.61 -22.57 2.19
CA TYR A 93 4.47 -22.19 0.80
C TYR A 93 5.21 -20.88 0.50
N ARG A 94 6.19 -20.95 -0.39
CA ARG A 94 6.85 -19.75 -0.92
C ARG A 94 6.01 -19.17 -2.05
N MET A 95 5.41 -18.00 -1.81
CA MET A 95 4.58 -17.33 -2.79
C MET A 95 5.41 -16.85 -4.00
N PRO A 96 4.96 -17.09 -5.24
CA PRO A 96 5.54 -16.48 -6.43
C PRO A 96 5.55 -14.95 -6.35
N VAL A 97 6.58 -14.33 -6.92
CA VAL A 97 6.70 -12.85 -6.95
C VAL A 97 5.51 -12.26 -7.71
N GLY A 98 4.91 -11.20 -7.15
CA GLY A 98 3.76 -10.49 -7.76
C GLY A 98 2.40 -11.17 -7.53
N ARG A 99 2.36 -12.33 -6.87
CA ARG A 99 1.11 -13.01 -6.51
C ARG A 99 0.69 -12.66 -5.08
N THR A 100 -0.59 -12.37 -4.88
CA THR A 100 -1.17 -11.96 -3.58
C THR A 100 -2.23 -12.93 -3.06
N GLU A 101 -2.48 -14.03 -3.77
CA GLU A 101 -3.43 -15.05 -3.36
C GLU A 101 -2.94 -16.43 -3.79
N ALA A 102 -3.31 -17.47 -3.05
CA ALA A 102 -3.09 -18.84 -3.47
C ALA A 102 -4.30 -19.71 -3.14
N ALA A 103 -4.58 -20.66 -4.04
CA ALA A 103 -5.65 -21.66 -3.87
C ALA A 103 -5.02 -23.05 -3.72
N TYR A 104 -5.58 -23.85 -2.83
CA TYR A 104 -5.05 -25.17 -2.49
C TYR A 104 -6.14 -26.08 -1.94
N TYR A 105 -5.88 -27.38 -1.92
CA TYR A 105 -6.66 -28.35 -1.16
C TYR A 105 -5.73 -29.39 -0.54
N MET A 106 -6.21 -30.06 0.49
CA MET A 106 -5.48 -31.10 1.21
C MET A 106 -5.87 -32.47 0.68
N LEU A 107 -4.88 -33.35 0.62
CA LEU A 107 -4.99 -34.73 0.18
C LEU A 107 -4.37 -35.63 1.26
N VAL A 108 -5.14 -36.55 1.82
CA VAL A 108 -4.66 -37.46 2.87
C VAL A 108 -4.85 -38.91 2.42
N GLN A 109 -3.74 -39.58 2.17
CA GLN A 109 -3.71 -41.01 1.86
C GLN A 109 -3.47 -41.82 3.14
N TYR A 110 -4.16 -42.95 3.28
CA TYR A 110 -4.01 -43.85 4.41
C TYR A 110 -4.48 -45.26 4.08
N ASP A 111 -3.99 -46.23 4.85
CA ASP A 111 -4.40 -47.61 4.82
C ASP A 111 -5.47 -47.89 5.88
N ARG A 112 -6.47 -48.69 5.51
CA ARG A 112 -7.55 -49.12 6.39
C ARG A 112 -7.61 -50.65 6.45
N ILE A 113 -7.70 -51.18 7.66
CA ILE A 113 -7.99 -52.59 7.94
C ILE A 113 -9.45 -52.87 7.57
N THR A 114 -9.63 -53.90 6.75
CA THR A 114 -10.90 -54.43 6.26
C THR A 114 -10.95 -55.93 6.56
N GLU A 115 -12.11 -56.56 6.39
CA GLU A 115 -12.26 -58.01 6.59
C GLU A 115 -11.33 -58.81 5.65
N ASP A 116 -11.05 -58.29 4.45
CA ASP A 116 -10.22 -58.93 3.43
C ASP A 116 -8.73 -58.50 3.46
N GLY A 117 -8.29 -57.77 4.50
CA GLY A 117 -6.91 -57.28 4.64
C GLY A 117 -6.81 -55.76 4.67
N VAL A 118 -5.77 -55.18 4.07
CA VAL A 118 -5.51 -53.73 4.10
C VAL A 118 -5.88 -53.09 2.77
N ALA A 119 -6.69 -52.03 2.80
CA ALA A 119 -7.11 -51.27 1.63
C ALA A 119 -6.65 -49.81 1.71
N ALA A 120 -6.02 -49.33 0.65
CA ALA A 120 -5.64 -47.93 0.50
C ALA A 120 -6.88 -47.04 0.30
N ARG A 121 -6.89 -45.89 0.96
CA ARG A 121 -7.96 -44.88 0.94
C ARG A 121 -7.38 -43.48 0.85
N GLU A 122 -8.23 -42.58 0.38
CA GLU A 122 -7.90 -41.19 0.16
C GLU A 122 -9.06 -40.31 0.64
N ILE A 123 -8.73 -39.17 1.23
CA ILE A 123 -9.67 -38.08 1.53
C ILE A 123 -9.11 -36.79 0.97
N VAL A 124 -9.98 -36.02 0.33
CA VAL A 124 -9.68 -34.72 -0.28
C VAL A 124 -10.51 -33.66 0.44
N SER A 125 -9.89 -32.54 0.82
CA SER A 125 -10.62 -31.41 1.41
C SER A 125 -11.33 -30.58 0.35
N GLU A 126 -12.15 -29.62 0.79
CA GLU A 126 -12.62 -28.55 -0.09
C GLU A 126 -11.44 -27.67 -0.57
N LEU A 127 -11.68 -26.95 -1.67
CA LEU A 127 -10.75 -25.96 -2.18
C LEU A 127 -10.76 -24.73 -1.28
N SER A 128 -9.61 -24.44 -0.68
CA SER A 128 -9.36 -23.27 0.15
C SER A 128 -8.60 -22.19 -0.63
N ARG A 129 -8.69 -20.95 -0.14
CA ARG A 129 -7.92 -19.81 -0.63
C ARG A 129 -7.47 -18.97 0.55
N PHE A 130 -6.22 -18.51 0.49
CA PHE A 130 -5.79 -17.38 1.33
C PHE A 130 -5.34 -16.21 0.45
N ILE A 131 -5.56 -15.00 0.96
CA ILE A 131 -5.02 -13.76 0.41
C ILE A 131 -3.94 -13.20 1.33
N VAL A 132 -2.93 -12.59 0.73
CA VAL A 132 -1.87 -11.88 1.45
C VAL A 132 -2.26 -10.40 1.50
N GLU A 133 -2.62 -9.93 2.69
CA GLU A 133 -2.82 -8.52 2.97
C GLU A 133 -1.47 -7.82 3.14
N ASN A 134 -1.15 -6.94 2.20
CA ASN A 134 -0.19 -5.88 2.45
C ASN A 134 -0.87 -4.83 3.34
N ARG A 135 -0.78 -4.98 4.67
CA ARG A 135 -1.11 -3.88 5.57
C ARG A 135 0.03 -2.88 5.53
N TYR A 136 -0.11 -1.91 4.65
CA TYR A 136 0.73 -0.73 4.56
C TYR A 136 0.42 0.17 5.76
N SER A 137 1.12 -0.01 6.88
CA SER A 137 1.37 1.14 7.74
C SER A 137 2.41 1.97 7.00
N VAL A 138 1.96 2.96 6.24
CA VAL A 138 2.84 4.02 5.75
C VAL A 138 2.88 5.10 6.81
N GLU A 139 4.07 5.58 7.11
CA GLU A 139 4.29 6.59 8.14
C GLU A 139 5.28 7.61 7.63
N LEU A 140 4.92 8.87 7.78
CA LEU A 140 5.78 9.99 7.45
C LEU A 140 6.86 10.14 8.53
N GLU A 141 8.14 10.19 8.11
CA GLU A 141 9.28 10.29 9.04
C GLU A 141 9.26 11.57 9.87
N VAL A 142 8.87 12.69 9.27
CA VAL A 142 8.78 14.00 9.93
C VAL A 142 7.52 14.75 9.51
N ASN A 143 6.91 15.49 10.44
CA ASN A 143 5.69 16.25 10.17
C ASN A 143 5.94 17.73 9.82
N ARG A 144 7.20 18.14 9.67
CA ARG A 144 7.62 19.52 9.38
C ARG A 144 8.87 19.55 8.51
N ALA A 145 8.88 20.38 7.48
CA ALA A 145 10.05 20.64 6.65
C ALA A 145 9.85 21.91 5.79
N PRO A 146 10.93 22.61 5.39
CA PRO A 146 10.85 23.67 4.40
C PRO A 146 10.75 23.11 2.96
N VAL A 147 10.36 23.96 2.01
CA VAL A 147 10.32 23.61 0.58
C VAL A 147 11.70 23.15 0.08
N GLY A 148 11.72 22.15 -0.78
CA GLY A 148 12.96 21.60 -1.36
C GLY A 148 13.67 20.58 -0.46
N SER A 149 13.32 20.46 0.82
CA SER A 149 13.88 19.42 1.69
C SER A 149 13.45 18.02 1.27
N ARG A 150 14.32 17.03 1.50
CA ARG A 150 14.01 15.63 1.26
C ARG A 150 13.44 14.99 2.54
N VAL A 151 12.27 14.37 2.44
CA VAL A 151 11.55 13.72 3.54
C VAL A 151 11.25 12.27 3.19
N ALA A 152 11.39 11.35 4.14
CA ALA A 152 11.06 9.95 3.94
C ALA A 152 9.63 9.59 4.37
N VAL A 153 9.06 8.61 3.68
CA VAL A 153 7.87 7.85 4.08
C VAL A 153 8.30 6.41 4.28
N LEU A 154 8.15 5.94 5.50
CA LEU A 154 8.48 4.58 5.92
C LEU A 154 7.28 3.66 5.69
N GLY A 155 7.55 2.42 5.33
CA GLY A 155 6.49 1.46 5.07
C GLY A 155 7.04 0.10 4.66
N ARG A 156 6.25 -0.65 3.89
CA ARG A 156 6.63 -1.96 3.35
C ARG A 156 5.97 -2.19 2.00
N GLY A 157 6.62 -2.96 1.14
CA GLY A 157 6.09 -3.33 -0.16
C GLY A 157 6.14 -2.20 -1.19
N PHE A 158 6.96 -1.16 -0.96
CA PHE A 158 7.11 -0.11 -1.94
C PHE A 158 7.76 -0.60 -3.23
N SER A 159 7.43 0.07 -4.32
CA SER A 159 7.94 -0.15 -5.67
C SER A 159 8.39 1.16 -6.31
N ARG A 160 9.06 1.08 -7.46
CA ARG A 160 9.48 2.27 -8.23
C ARG A 160 8.30 3.04 -8.85
N ASP A 161 7.17 2.37 -9.01
CA ASP A 161 5.97 2.94 -9.61
C ASP A 161 5.16 3.78 -8.61
N ASP A 162 5.38 3.56 -7.32
CA ASP A 162 4.71 4.32 -6.27
C ASP A 162 5.09 5.81 -6.34
N LYS A 163 4.10 6.66 -6.04
CA LYS A 163 4.24 8.13 -6.02
C LYS A 163 3.71 8.69 -4.72
N ILE A 164 4.26 9.82 -4.31
CA ILE A 164 3.82 10.58 -3.14
C ILE A 164 3.06 11.81 -3.61
N LEU A 165 1.89 12.05 -3.02
CA LEU A 165 1.17 13.32 -3.08
C LEU A 165 1.37 14.09 -1.77
N VAL A 166 1.52 15.41 -1.90
CA VAL A 166 1.47 16.36 -0.78
C VAL A 166 0.32 17.32 -1.03
N GLY A 167 -0.74 17.21 -0.23
CA GLY A 167 -2.06 17.73 -0.58
C GLY A 167 -2.55 17.02 -1.85
N ASP A 168 -2.84 17.81 -2.88
CA ASP A 168 -3.22 17.32 -4.21
C ASP A 168 -2.08 17.42 -5.24
N ILE A 169 -0.87 17.80 -4.80
CA ILE A 169 0.28 18.00 -5.69
C ILE A 169 1.19 16.77 -5.69
N PRO A 170 1.49 16.19 -6.87
CA PRO A 170 2.52 15.16 -7.00
C PRO A 170 3.89 15.68 -6.56
N ALA A 171 4.46 15.04 -5.55
CA ALA A 171 5.81 15.33 -5.10
C ALA A 171 6.83 14.52 -5.89
N ALA A 172 8.02 15.08 -6.07
CA ALA A 172 9.11 14.39 -6.74
C ALA A 172 9.60 13.21 -5.91
N THR A 173 9.03 12.04 -6.20
CA THR A 173 9.19 10.82 -5.40
C THR A 173 10.42 10.04 -5.86
N ARG A 174 11.16 9.49 -4.90
CA ARG A 174 12.25 8.56 -5.12
C ARG A 174 12.02 7.27 -4.35
N PHE A 175 12.21 6.17 -5.06
CA PHE A 175 12.24 4.84 -4.48
C PHE A 175 13.62 4.58 -3.88
N ASP A 176 13.68 4.44 -2.56
CA ASP A 176 14.92 4.15 -1.85
C ASP A 176 15.06 2.64 -1.62
N SER A 177 14.00 1.99 -1.13
CA SER A 177 13.92 0.54 -0.92
C SER A 177 12.47 0.07 -0.84
N SER A 178 12.25 -1.25 -0.73
CA SER A 178 10.91 -1.82 -0.49
C SER A 178 10.28 -1.39 0.85
N THR A 179 11.00 -0.64 1.69
CA THR A 179 10.51 -0.13 2.99
C THR A 179 10.65 1.37 3.17
N SER A 180 11.19 2.09 2.17
CA SER A 180 11.33 3.54 2.21
C SER A 180 11.10 4.17 0.84
N LEU A 181 10.20 5.16 0.80
CA LEU A 181 10.13 6.15 -0.26
C LEU A 181 10.65 7.48 0.30
N SER A 182 11.17 8.33 -0.56
CA SER A 182 11.46 9.72 -0.21
C SER A 182 10.84 10.66 -1.21
N PHE A 183 10.62 11.91 -0.82
CA PHE A 183 10.15 12.95 -1.72
C PHE A 183 10.80 14.29 -1.38
N TYR A 184 10.85 15.18 -2.36
CA TYR A 184 11.17 16.59 -2.14
C TYR A 184 9.90 17.37 -1.83
N VAL A 185 9.90 18.15 -0.76
CA VAL A 185 8.77 18.99 -0.36
C VAL A 185 8.47 19.98 -1.51
N PRO A 186 7.27 19.95 -2.11
CA PRO A 186 6.95 20.81 -3.25
C PRO A 186 6.78 22.27 -2.82
N SER A 187 6.83 23.18 -3.81
CA SER A 187 6.61 24.61 -3.61
C SER A 187 5.13 24.89 -3.36
N LEU A 188 4.75 24.83 -2.09
CA LEU A 188 3.40 25.02 -1.59
C LEU A 188 3.41 26.14 -0.53
N PRO A 189 2.30 26.89 -0.35
CA PRO A 189 2.21 27.94 0.66
C PRO A 189 2.63 27.46 2.07
N GLU A 190 3.44 28.27 2.74
CA GLU A 190 3.93 28.00 4.10
C GLU A 190 2.83 28.13 5.16
N GLY A 191 3.11 27.62 6.36
CA GLY A 191 2.30 27.90 7.54
C GLY A 191 1.04 27.04 7.73
N ARG A 192 0.79 26.07 6.84
CA ARG A 192 -0.29 25.07 6.97
C ARG A 192 0.19 23.64 6.77
N GLY A 193 -0.60 22.69 7.27
CA GLY A 193 -0.39 21.25 7.09
C GLY A 193 -1.01 20.77 5.78
N TYR A 194 -0.33 19.85 5.11
CA TYR A 194 -0.78 19.16 3.91
C TYR A 194 -0.80 17.67 4.19
N GLU A 195 -1.82 16.96 3.70
CA GLU A 195 -1.85 15.50 3.78
C GLU A 195 -0.72 14.92 2.92
N VAL A 196 -0.08 13.87 3.39
CA VAL A 196 0.89 13.10 2.60
C VAL A 196 0.28 11.74 2.31
N LYS A 197 0.14 11.41 1.03
CA LYS A 197 -0.43 10.14 0.57
C LYS A 197 0.57 9.42 -0.32
N VAL A 198 0.62 8.10 -0.22
CA VAL A 198 1.31 7.24 -1.17
C VAL A 198 0.27 6.66 -2.11
N ILE A 199 0.44 6.89 -3.41
CA ILE A 199 -0.33 6.24 -4.46
C ILE A 199 0.50 5.07 -4.97
N GLY A 200 0.00 3.86 -4.78
CA GLY A 200 0.61 2.65 -5.32
C GLY A 200 -0.42 1.73 -5.98
N ILE A 201 0.01 0.53 -6.35
CA ILE A 201 -0.85 -0.49 -6.97
C ILE A 201 -2.04 -0.91 -6.09
N SER A 202 -1.93 -0.73 -4.78
CA SER A 202 -2.98 -1.08 -3.81
C SER A 202 -3.92 0.08 -3.51
N GLY A 203 -3.80 1.19 -4.24
CA GLY A 203 -4.58 2.41 -4.04
C GLY A 203 -3.84 3.47 -3.25
N GLU A 204 -4.61 4.44 -2.73
CA GLU A 204 -4.09 5.55 -1.94
C GLU A 204 -3.94 5.16 -0.47
N MET A 205 -2.82 5.54 0.13
CA MET A 205 -2.49 5.24 1.51
C MET A 205 -2.06 6.52 2.23
N TYR A 206 -2.73 6.86 3.32
CA TYR A 206 -2.42 8.05 4.11
C TYR A 206 -1.20 7.82 4.99
N ALA A 207 -0.14 8.61 4.78
CA ALA A 207 1.14 8.51 5.51
C ALA A 207 1.26 9.51 6.67
N GLY A 208 0.44 10.56 6.69
CA GLY A 208 0.49 11.59 7.72
C GLY A 208 0.20 12.97 7.16
N SER A 209 0.57 14.01 7.91
CA SER A 209 0.52 15.39 7.44
C SER A 209 1.86 16.08 7.65
N ILE A 210 2.28 16.83 6.64
CA ILE A 210 3.49 17.66 6.68
C ILE A 210 3.11 19.13 6.70
N ARG A 211 3.63 19.88 7.67
CA ARG A 211 3.54 21.33 7.70
C ARG A 211 4.77 21.93 7.03
N ILE A 212 4.53 22.84 6.08
CA ILE A 212 5.60 23.57 5.42
C ILE A 212 6.01 24.74 6.32
N ASP A 213 7.26 24.71 6.75
CA ASP A 213 7.83 25.77 7.57
C ASP A 213 8.25 26.95 6.70
N SER A 214 8.18 28.16 7.29
CA SER A 214 8.54 29.37 6.58
C SER A 214 10.05 29.49 6.40
N SER A 215 10.46 29.84 5.18
CA SER A 215 11.86 30.08 4.85
C SER A 215 12.05 31.53 4.40
N ARG A 216 13.26 32.07 4.60
CA ARG A 216 13.61 33.41 4.11
C ARG A 216 14.49 33.30 2.88
N VAL A 217 14.09 34.00 1.82
CA VAL A 217 14.93 34.22 0.64
C VAL A 217 15.80 35.45 0.86
N SER A 218 17.06 35.38 0.43
CA SER A 218 17.95 36.55 0.36
C SER A 218 17.82 37.17 -1.03
N VAL A 219 17.42 38.44 -1.08
CA VAL A 219 17.31 39.20 -2.32
C VAL A 219 18.20 40.43 -2.23
N ARG A 220 19.04 40.66 -3.24
CA ARG A 220 19.95 41.81 -3.27
C ARG A 220 19.95 42.46 -4.65
N LEU A 221 19.67 43.76 -4.67
CA LEU A 221 19.82 44.64 -5.84
C LEU A 221 21.02 45.55 -5.62
N GLN A 222 21.97 45.56 -6.56
CA GLN A 222 23.16 46.41 -6.41
C GLN A 222 23.67 46.96 -7.76
N PRO A 223 23.65 48.29 -7.97
CA PRO A 223 23.09 49.33 -7.09
C PRO A 223 21.55 49.32 -7.05
N SER A 224 20.95 49.84 -5.97
CA SER A 224 19.49 50.04 -5.83
C SER A 224 19.01 51.41 -6.34
N THR A 225 19.95 52.28 -6.73
CA THR A 225 19.68 53.57 -7.36
C THR A 225 20.28 53.56 -8.76
N LEU A 226 19.44 53.81 -9.77
CA LEU A 226 19.77 53.71 -11.19
C LEU A 226 19.56 55.06 -11.87
N ALA A 227 20.37 55.38 -12.86
CA ALA A 227 19.99 56.37 -13.86
C ALA A 227 19.03 55.74 -14.89
N GLN A 228 18.24 56.56 -15.57
CA GLN A 228 17.48 56.10 -16.74
C GLN A 228 18.39 55.37 -17.75
N GLY A 229 17.98 54.15 -18.14
CA GLY A 229 18.72 53.26 -19.03
C GLY A 229 19.86 52.46 -18.36
N GLN A 230 20.21 52.75 -17.10
CA GLN A 230 21.22 52.00 -16.37
C GLN A 230 20.68 50.63 -15.96
N THR A 231 21.54 49.60 -16.04
CA THR A 231 21.22 48.24 -15.59
C THR A 231 21.86 47.93 -14.24
N SER A 232 21.18 47.10 -13.45
CA SER A 232 21.63 46.52 -12.19
C SER A 232 21.23 45.04 -12.13
N THR A 233 21.85 44.27 -11.25
CA THR A 233 21.57 42.84 -11.10
C THR A 233 20.81 42.60 -9.80
N LEU A 234 19.65 41.96 -9.91
CA LEU A 234 18.87 41.46 -8.79
C LEU A 234 19.19 39.98 -8.60
N VAL A 235 19.80 39.64 -7.47
CA VAL A 235 20.22 38.28 -7.13
C VAL A 235 19.30 37.70 -6.07
N PHE A 236 18.82 36.48 -6.30
CA PHE A 236 17.99 35.71 -5.38
C PHE A 236 18.81 34.52 -4.85
N THR A 237 18.69 34.20 -3.56
CA THR A 237 19.35 33.05 -2.94
C THR A 237 18.46 32.41 -1.89
N ILE A 238 18.28 31.10 -2.00
CA ILE A 238 17.47 30.27 -1.09
C ILE A 238 18.37 29.33 -0.26
N PRO A 239 17.93 28.90 0.93
CA PRO A 239 18.73 28.06 1.82
C PRO A 239 18.84 26.62 1.33
N GLU A 240 17.78 26.09 0.70
CA GLU A 240 17.72 24.73 0.17
C GLU A 240 17.74 24.73 -1.36
N GLU A 241 18.16 23.63 -1.97
CA GLU A 241 18.07 23.47 -3.43
C GLU A 241 16.61 23.51 -3.88
N ALA A 242 16.34 24.22 -4.98
CA ALA A 242 15.01 24.26 -5.55
C ALA A 242 14.52 22.84 -5.90
N PRO A 243 13.27 22.49 -5.55
CA PRO A 243 12.72 21.17 -5.84
C PRO A 243 12.68 20.89 -7.35
N PRO A 244 12.51 19.62 -7.76
CA PRO A 244 12.26 19.29 -9.15
C PRO A 244 11.07 20.08 -9.70
N GLY A 245 11.27 20.76 -10.84
CA GLY A 245 10.34 21.74 -11.39
C GLY A 245 10.77 23.20 -11.19
N GLY A 246 11.70 23.47 -10.27
CA GLY A 246 12.18 24.82 -9.95
C GLY A 246 11.25 25.59 -9.02
N LEU A 247 11.52 26.88 -8.84
CA LEU A 247 10.70 27.83 -8.09
C LEU A 247 10.42 29.06 -8.93
N GLU A 248 9.15 29.30 -9.24
CA GLU A 248 8.67 30.55 -9.83
C GLU A 248 8.83 31.69 -8.83
N ILE A 249 9.31 32.83 -9.32
CA ILE A 249 9.43 34.06 -8.54
C ILE A 249 8.45 35.07 -9.12
N ASP A 250 7.47 35.46 -8.31
CA ASP A 250 6.57 36.56 -8.65
C ASP A 250 7.19 37.87 -8.14
N VAL A 251 7.45 38.80 -9.07
CA VAL A 251 8.03 40.11 -8.78
C VAL A 251 7.06 41.17 -9.26
N THR A 252 6.56 41.98 -8.32
CA THR A 252 5.69 43.12 -8.63
C THR A 252 6.33 44.41 -8.15
N THR A 253 5.84 45.55 -8.63
CA THR A 253 6.35 46.87 -8.24
C THR A 253 5.25 47.92 -8.21
N ASP A 254 5.41 48.92 -7.35
CA ASP A 254 4.56 50.11 -7.27
C ASP A 254 5.04 51.24 -8.21
N VAL A 255 6.16 51.06 -8.91
CA VAL A 255 6.72 51.99 -9.90
C VAL A 255 6.96 51.30 -11.26
N PRO A 256 5.90 50.81 -11.92
CA PRO A 256 6.02 49.99 -13.14
C PRO A 256 6.70 50.71 -14.30
N ASP A 257 6.55 52.04 -14.42
CA ASP A 257 7.22 52.82 -15.47
C ASP A 257 8.73 53.00 -15.22
N SER A 258 9.19 52.76 -13.98
CA SER A 258 10.60 52.93 -13.56
C SER A 258 11.42 51.65 -13.63
N VAL A 259 10.79 50.48 -13.65
CA VAL A 259 11.49 49.19 -13.56
C VAL A 259 11.18 48.35 -14.78
N ILE A 260 12.23 47.99 -15.52
CA ILE A 260 12.15 47.10 -16.67
C ILE A 260 12.96 45.84 -16.34
N MET A 261 12.30 44.68 -16.29
CA MET A 261 12.96 43.39 -16.03
C MET A 261 12.15 42.24 -16.65
N ASP A 262 12.85 41.14 -16.94
CA ASP A 262 12.24 39.90 -17.40
C ASP A 262 11.71 39.07 -16.21
N THR A 263 10.87 38.06 -16.53
CA THR A 263 10.47 37.04 -15.57
C THR A 263 11.68 36.22 -15.11
N VAL A 264 11.67 35.76 -13.86
CA VAL A 264 12.79 35.06 -13.25
C VAL A 264 12.35 33.82 -12.48
N ARG A 265 13.18 32.78 -12.52
CA ARG A 265 12.93 31.49 -11.88
C ARG A 265 14.22 30.92 -11.31
N ILE A 266 14.13 30.18 -10.21
CA ILE A 266 15.23 29.34 -9.71
C ILE A 266 15.07 27.95 -10.30
N GLU A 267 16.02 27.54 -11.13
CA GLU A 267 15.99 26.23 -11.77
C GLU A 267 16.15 25.08 -10.76
N SER A 268 15.58 23.92 -11.10
CA SER A 268 15.67 22.70 -10.27
C SER A 268 17.11 22.41 -9.85
N GLY A 269 17.32 22.13 -8.55
CA GLY A 269 18.65 21.84 -7.98
C GLY A 269 19.55 23.07 -7.78
N GLN A 270 19.14 24.26 -8.23
CA GLN A 270 19.88 25.51 -7.98
C GLN A 270 19.45 26.13 -6.66
N ARG A 271 20.36 26.90 -6.05
CA ARG A 271 20.11 27.70 -4.84
C ARG A 271 20.02 29.20 -5.11
N SER A 272 20.30 29.63 -6.34
CA SER A 272 20.32 31.03 -6.70
C SER A 272 20.00 31.24 -8.18
N THR A 273 19.56 32.44 -8.49
CA THR A 273 19.36 32.94 -9.85
C THR A 273 19.54 34.45 -9.84
N SER A 274 19.67 35.06 -11.01
CA SER A 274 19.78 36.51 -11.14
C SER A 274 19.05 37.01 -12.37
N VAL A 275 18.50 38.21 -12.27
CA VAL A 275 17.85 38.91 -13.38
C VAL A 275 18.39 40.34 -13.49
N VAL A 276 18.44 40.84 -14.71
CA VAL A 276 18.83 42.23 -14.98
C VAL A 276 17.61 43.13 -14.75
N VAL A 277 17.83 44.21 -14.01
CA VAL A 277 16.86 45.28 -13.79
C VAL A 277 17.38 46.54 -14.46
N GLN A 278 16.61 47.10 -15.37
CA GLN A 278 16.94 48.35 -16.07
C GLN A 278 16.05 49.49 -15.56
N GLY A 279 16.67 50.66 -15.34
CA GLY A 279 15.97 51.89 -14.99
C GLY A 279 15.19 52.46 -16.17
N GLY A 280 13.88 52.67 -15.98
CA GLY A 280 12.96 53.30 -16.92
C GLY A 280 12.80 54.80 -16.66
N SER A 281 11.56 55.25 -16.44
CA SER A 281 11.24 56.63 -16.08
C SER A 281 11.66 56.96 -14.63
N PRO A 282 12.04 58.20 -14.31
CA PRO A 282 12.37 58.59 -12.94
C PRO A 282 11.22 58.30 -11.96
N GLY A 283 11.56 57.75 -10.79
CA GLY A 283 10.61 57.31 -9.78
C GLY A 283 11.28 56.60 -8.61
N SER A 284 10.58 56.51 -7.48
CA SER A 284 11.07 55.80 -6.30
C SER A 284 9.96 54.94 -5.71
N GLY A 285 10.28 53.68 -5.48
CA GLY A 285 9.32 52.68 -5.03
C GLY A 285 10.01 51.41 -4.53
N SER A 286 9.31 50.29 -4.63
CA SER A 286 9.79 48.98 -4.19
C SER A 286 9.46 47.87 -5.18
N LEU A 287 10.29 46.83 -5.14
CA LEU A 287 10.00 45.52 -5.69
C LEU A 287 9.44 44.64 -4.55
N PHE A 288 8.33 43.98 -4.80
CA PHE A 288 7.71 43.00 -3.91
C PHE A 288 7.94 41.61 -4.50
N ILE A 289 8.69 40.78 -3.78
CA ILE A 289 9.12 39.45 -4.22
C ILE A 289 8.37 38.38 -3.43
N ASN A 290 7.62 37.55 -4.15
CA ASN A 290 6.88 36.43 -3.59
C ASN A 290 7.35 35.11 -4.22
N ILE A 291 7.68 34.14 -3.37
CA ILE A 291 8.10 32.79 -3.75
C ILE A 291 7.33 31.80 -2.86
N PRO A 292 6.59 30.82 -3.41
CA PRO A 292 5.80 29.93 -2.57
C PRO A 292 6.68 29.11 -1.61
N GLY A 293 6.31 29.15 -0.32
CA GLY A 293 7.09 28.54 0.77
C GLY A 293 8.14 29.46 1.40
N TYR A 294 8.15 30.74 0.98
CA TYR A 294 9.02 31.76 1.52
C TYR A 294 8.23 32.99 1.97
N SER A 295 8.80 33.71 2.93
CA SER A 295 8.30 35.02 3.33
C SER A 295 8.53 36.06 2.22
N GLU A 296 7.57 36.96 1.99
CA GLU A 296 7.72 38.08 1.06
C GLU A 296 8.93 38.95 1.41
N VAL A 297 9.63 39.41 0.38
CA VAL A 297 10.76 40.35 0.52
C VAL A 297 10.45 41.63 -0.24
N VAL A 298 10.73 42.77 0.39
CA VAL A 298 10.56 44.09 -0.21
C VAL A 298 11.95 44.71 -0.43
N VAL A 299 12.24 45.09 -1.68
CA VAL A 299 13.53 45.70 -2.07
C VAL A 299 13.30 47.10 -2.61
N PRO A 300 13.82 48.15 -1.96
CA PRO A 300 13.67 49.52 -2.45
C PRO A 300 14.45 49.75 -3.75
N VAL A 301 13.88 50.54 -4.66
CA VAL A 301 14.49 50.93 -5.93
C VAL A 301 14.20 52.40 -6.24
N THR A 302 15.21 53.10 -6.75
CA THR A 302 15.08 54.50 -7.19
C THR A 302 15.70 54.65 -8.57
N VAL A 303 14.99 55.34 -9.46
CA VAL A 303 15.48 55.74 -10.79
C VAL A 303 15.53 57.26 -10.86
N ASN A 304 16.70 57.80 -11.19
CA ASN A 304 16.98 59.23 -11.35
C ASN A 304 16.95 59.66 -12.81
#